data_AF-A0A8H4M844-F1
#
_entry.id   AF-A0A8H4M844-F1
#
_cell.length_a   1.000
_cell.length_b   1.000
_cell.length_c   1.000
_cell.angle_alpha   90.00
_cell.angle_beta   90.00
_cell.angle_gamma   90.00
#
_symmetry.space_group_name_H-M   'P 1'
#
loop_
_entity.id
_entity.type
_entity.pdbx_description
1 polymer ?
#
loop_
_entity_poly.entity_id
_entity_poly.type
_entity_poly.pdbx_seq_one_letter_code
_entity_poly.pdbx_strand_id
1 'polypeptide(L)'
;MFPRSLASRTLNLRPSTLSPITSKLIQNRTFAITSPTMTRLADAIKDDHRELEEAYNKILSAKTSDEKARWQNQFTWELARHSIGEELIVYPLMEKNLPNGKEMADKDRSEHQTVGPLPHFPSLFQRNVLTDMEQVKEHLYKFQGLSPEDTEFEPTLKSLWTNLSQHIKEEESEDLPSLEKTLDQDDSEKQTKKFMRTKKFIPTRSHPSAPDKPPFETVAGLMAAPIDHLADLFRKFPEESKSQLPP
;
A
#
# COMPACT_ATOMS: atom_id res chain seq x y z
N MET A 1 55.31 -52.15 62.15
CA MET A 1 55.57 -53.26 61.22
C MET A 1 55.68 -52.66 59.82
N PHE A 2 56.89 -52.62 59.24
CA PHE A 2 57.19 -52.29 57.82
C PHE A 2 57.13 -53.59 56.96
N PRO A 3 57.31 -53.62 55.62
CA PRO A 3 57.22 -52.60 54.54
C PRO A 3 56.55 -53.14 53.21
N ARG A 4 56.78 -52.43 52.08
CA ARG A 4 56.67 -52.79 50.63
C ARG A 4 55.40 -52.32 49.92
N SER A 5 55.37 -51.86 48.67
CA SER A 5 56.35 -51.78 47.56
C SER A 5 55.87 -50.72 46.56
N LEU A 6 56.81 -50.05 45.90
CA LEU A 6 56.57 -49.23 44.71
C LEU A 6 56.16 -50.12 43.52
N ALA A 7 55.22 -49.64 42.71
CA ALA A 7 54.97 -50.17 41.36
C ALA A 7 54.75 -48.99 40.41
N SER A 8 55.71 -48.79 39.51
CA SER A 8 55.63 -47.90 38.36
C SER A 8 54.52 -48.35 37.41
N ARG A 9 53.68 -47.42 36.96
CA ARG A 9 52.78 -47.66 35.82
C ARG A 9 52.88 -46.50 34.83
N THR A 10 53.64 -46.77 33.77
CA THR A 10 53.70 -45.98 32.54
C THR A 10 52.33 -45.96 31.87
N LEU A 11 51.74 -44.77 31.70
CA LEU A 11 50.56 -44.58 30.86
C LEU A 11 51.01 -44.11 29.47
N ASN A 12 50.86 -45.01 28.50
CA ASN A 12 51.01 -44.73 27.07
C ASN A 12 49.92 -43.76 26.61
N LEU A 13 50.32 -42.57 26.14
CA LEU A 13 49.44 -41.65 25.43
C LEU A 13 49.11 -42.23 24.05
N ARG A 14 47.83 -42.52 23.80
CA ARG A 14 47.32 -42.91 22.48
C ARG A 14 47.28 -41.69 21.56
N PRO A 15 47.70 -41.80 20.29
CA PRO A 15 47.52 -40.74 19.31
C PRO A 15 46.04 -40.63 18.91
N SER A 16 45.49 -39.42 19.03
CA SER A 16 44.13 -39.07 18.62
C SER A 16 44.04 -39.06 17.08
N THR A 17 43.20 -39.93 16.54
CA THR A 17 42.83 -39.95 15.12
C THR A 17 41.88 -38.78 14.83
N LEU A 18 42.34 -37.79 14.05
CA LEU A 18 41.49 -36.74 13.50
C LEU A 18 40.71 -37.30 12.30
N SER A 19 39.39 -37.42 12.46
CA SER A 19 38.47 -37.74 11.36
C SER A 19 38.32 -36.51 10.44
N PRO A 20 38.36 -36.65 9.11
CA PRO A 20 38.10 -35.54 8.20
C PRO A 20 36.60 -35.15 8.26
N ILE A 21 36.36 -33.87 8.53
CA ILE A 21 35.05 -33.23 8.45
C ILE A 21 34.63 -33.23 6.98
N THR A 22 33.73 -34.13 6.60
CA THR A 22 33.07 -34.09 5.29
C THR A 22 32.18 -32.85 5.24
N SER A 23 32.59 -31.87 4.44
CA SER A 23 31.77 -30.71 4.09
C SER A 23 30.50 -31.20 3.38
N LYS A 24 29.35 -31.13 4.06
CA LYS A 24 28.06 -31.24 3.38
C LYS A 24 27.96 -30.08 2.40
N LEU A 25 28.08 -30.41 1.12
CA LEU A 25 27.83 -29.54 -0.02
C LEU A 25 26.48 -28.85 0.19
N ILE A 26 26.51 -27.56 0.51
CA ILE A 26 25.32 -26.70 0.54
C ILE A 26 24.83 -26.67 -0.90
N GLN A 27 23.79 -27.45 -1.19
CA GLN A 27 23.03 -27.31 -2.42
C GLN A 27 22.39 -25.92 -2.38
N ASN A 28 22.94 -25.00 -3.18
CA ASN A 28 22.30 -23.74 -3.50
C ASN A 28 20.95 -24.05 -4.15
N ARG A 29 19.90 -24.14 -3.32
CA ARG A 29 18.53 -24.01 -3.80
C ARG A 29 18.37 -22.55 -4.23
N THR A 30 18.60 -22.29 -5.51
CA THR A 30 18.03 -21.13 -6.19
C THR A 30 16.51 -21.25 -6.06
N PHE A 31 15.96 -20.61 -5.03
CA PHE A 31 14.56 -20.24 -5.07
C PHE A 31 14.43 -19.24 -6.20
N ALA A 32 13.81 -19.64 -7.30
CA ALA A 32 13.28 -18.69 -8.25
C ALA A 32 12.26 -17.85 -7.47
N ILE A 33 12.66 -16.64 -7.09
CA ILE A 33 11.72 -15.60 -6.69
C ILE A 33 11.02 -15.24 -7.99
N THR A 34 9.94 -15.96 -8.32
CA THR A 34 8.96 -15.42 -9.26
C THR A 34 8.28 -14.29 -8.51
N SER A 35 8.90 -13.11 -8.51
CA SER A 35 8.15 -11.87 -8.30
C SER A 35 6.97 -11.95 -9.26
N PRO A 36 5.72 -11.72 -8.81
CA PRO A 36 4.64 -11.53 -9.77
C PRO A 36 5.13 -10.45 -10.72
N THR A 37 5.25 -10.81 -12.00
CA THR A 37 5.71 -9.92 -13.05
C THR A 37 4.58 -8.93 -13.29
N MET A 38 4.51 -7.91 -12.44
CA MET A 38 3.68 -6.73 -12.64
C MET A 38 4.31 -5.96 -13.80
N THR A 39 4.11 -6.49 -15.00
CA THR A 39 4.66 -5.92 -16.23
C THR A 39 3.74 -4.87 -16.79
N ARG A 40 2.43 -4.93 -16.50
CA ARG A 40 1.48 -3.92 -16.96
C ARG A 40 1.09 -2.95 -15.86
N LEU A 41 0.74 -1.73 -16.24
CA LEU A 41 0.27 -0.71 -15.30
C LEU A 41 -1.08 -1.11 -14.71
N ALA A 42 -2.00 -1.57 -15.55
CA ALA A 42 -3.30 -2.07 -15.10
C ALA A 42 -3.17 -3.23 -14.09
N ASP A 43 -2.25 -4.17 -14.30
CA ASP A 43 -2.03 -5.27 -13.34
C ASP A 43 -1.58 -4.70 -11.98
N ALA A 44 -0.71 -3.69 -11.98
CA ALA A 44 -0.24 -3.08 -10.74
C ALA A 44 -1.33 -2.39 -9.91
N ILE A 45 -2.25 -1.72 -10.60
CA ILE A 45 -3.39 -1.05 -9.97
C ILE A 45 -4.39 -2.08 -9.44
N LYS A 46 -4.68 -3.12 -10.22
CA LYS A 46 -5.54 -4.24 -9.78
C LYS A 46 -4.97 -5.00 -8.59
N ASP A 47 -3.66 -5.09 -8.47
CA ASP A 47 -3.02 -5.70 -7.31
C ASP A 47 -3.25 -4.85 -6.05
N ASP A 48 -3.13 -3.52 -6.14
CA ASP A 48 -3.49 -2.61 -5.05
C ASP A 48 -4.97 -2.79 -4.63
N HIS A 49 -5.89 -2.90 -5.59
CA HIS A 49 -7.33 -3.13 -5.31
C HIS A 49 -7.57 -4.40 -4.50
N ARG A 50 -6.90 -5.49 -4.87
CA ARG A 50 -7.02 -6.76 -4.16
C ARG A 50 -6.43 -6.67 -2.74
N GLU A 51 -5.37 -5.90 -2.54
CA GLU A 51 -4.81 -5.64 -1.20
C GLU A 51 -5.76 -4.80 -0.34
N LEU A 52 -6.43 -3.81 -0.93
CA LEU A 52 -7.47 -3.01 -0.26
C LEU A 52 -8.68 -3.85 0.15
N GLU A 53 -9.16 -4.72 -0.73
CA GLU A 53 -10.25 -5.66 -0.44
C GLU A 53 -9.86 -6.67 0.64
N GLU A 54 -8.64 -7.21 0.56
CA GLU A 54 -8.10 -8.13 1.56
C GLU A 54 -8.05 -7.44 2.94
N ALA A 55 -7.53 -6.22 3.01
CA ALA A 55 -7.46 -5.45 4.25
C ALA A 55 -8.87 -5.12 4.80
N TYR A 56 -9.81 -4.71 3.96
CA TYR A 56 -11.22 -4.48 4.36
C TYR A 56 -11.82 -5.72 5.02
N ASN A 57 -11.70 -6.88 4.37
CA ASN A 57 -12.24 -8.14 4.88
C ASN A 57 -11.55 -8.59 6.18
N LYS A 58 -10.24 -8.35 6.30
CA LYS A 58 -9.46 -8.64 7.52
C LYS A 58 -9.87 -7.76 8.68
N ILE A 59 -10.16 -6.46 8.46
CA ILE A 59 -10.69 -5.58 9.51
C ILE A 59 -12.04 -6.11 10.04
N LEU A 60 -12.95 -6.52 9.16
CA LEU A 60 -14.28 -7.00 9.55
C LEU A 60 -14.27 -8.37 10.23
N SER A 61 -13.29 -9.22 9.91
CA SER A 61 -13.16 -10.56 10.49
C SER A 61 -12.23 -10.64 11.70
N ALA A 62 -11.50 -9.56 11.99
CA ALA A 62 -10.57 -9.47 13.12
C ALA A 62 -11.27 -9.71 14.46
N LYS A 63 -10.61 -10.50 15.32
CA LYS A 63 -11.16 -10.93 16.63
C LYS A 63 -10.80 -10.00 17.76
N THR A 64 -9.80 -9.15 17.55
CA THR A 64 -9.26 -8.26 18.57
C THR A 64 -9.13 -6.85 18.03
N SER A 65 -9.19 -5.86 18.92
CA SER A 65 -8.96 -4.46 18.54
C SER A 65 -7.54 -4.22 18.01
N ASP A 66 -6.52 -4.92 18.52
CA ASP A 66 -5.14 -4.78 18.01
C ASP A 66 -5.05 -5.27 16.55
N GLU A 67 -5.72 -6.37 16.22
CA GLU A 67 -5.80 -6.89 14.85
C GLU A 67 -6.57 -5.92 13.92
N LYS A 68 -7.71 -5.38 14.39
CA LYS A 68 -8.45 -4.33 13.67
C LYS A 68 -7.58 -3.09 13.41
N ALA A 69 -6.85 -2.60 14.42
CA ALA A 69 -5.98 -1.43 14.30
C ALA A 69 -4.83 -1.66 13.30
N ARG A 70 -4.24 -2.86 13.30
CA ARG A 70 -3.18 -3.22 12.33
C ARG A 70 -3.70 -3.17 10.91
N TRP A 71 -4.83 -3.82 10.65
CA TRP A 71 -5.41 -3.84 9.31
C TRP A 71 -6.00 -2.48 8.90
N GLN A 72 -6.51 -1.68 9.84
CA GLN A 72 -6.87 -0.28 9.60
C GLN A 72 -5.65 0.53 9.13
N ASN A 73 -4.50 0.37 9.79
CA ASN A 73 -3.26 1.03 9.37
C ASN A 73 -2.88 0.59 7.95
N GLN A 74 -2.95 -0.71 7.64
CA GLN A 74 -2.66 -1.25 6.32
C GLN A 74 -3.60 -0.68 5.25
N PHE A 75 -4.91 -0.73 5.50
CA PHE A 75 -5.94 -0.23 4.58
C PHE A 75 -5.74 1.26 4.31
N THR A 76 -5.51 2.06 5.36
CA THR A 76 -5.29 3.50 5.24
C THR A 76 -4.03 3.81 4.44
N TRP A 77 -2.96 3.07 4.72
CA TRP A 77 -1.66 3.22 4.08
C TRP A 77 -1.67 2.84 2.60
N GLU A 78 -2.40 1.80 2.22
CA GLU A 78 -2.58 1.47 0.81
C GLU A 78 -3.44 2.49 0.08
N LEU A 79 -4.62 2.82 0.64
CA LEU A 79 -5.58 3.66 -0.05
C LEU A 79 -5.02 5.06 -0.33
N ALA A 80 -4.35 5.67 0.66
CA ALA A 80 -3.75 6.99 0.50
C ALA A 80 -2.72 7.04 -0.64
N ARG A 81 -1.85 6.01 -0.73
CA ARG A 81 -0.79 5.95 -1.73
C ARG A 81 -1.30 5.56 -3.10
N HIS A 82 -2.30 4.70 -3.14
CA HIS A 82 -2.97 4.29 -4.36
C HIS A 82 -3.62 5.50 -5.05
N SER A 83 -4.50 6.23 -4.34
CA SER A 83 -5.21 7.39 -4.91
C SER A 83 -4.28 8.52 -5.38
N ILE A 84 -3.22 8.84 -4.63
CA ILE A 84 -2.22 9.84 -5.06
C ILE A 84 -1.36 9.31 -6.22
N GLY A 85 -1.08 8.00 -6.24
CA GLY A 85 -0.36 7.35 -7.33
C GLY A 85 -1.09 7.48 -8.66
N GLU A 86 -2.40 7.30 -8.66
CA GLU A 86 -3.26 7.45 -9.84
C GLU A 86 -3.29 8.89 -10.33
N GLU A 87 -3.42 9.83 -9.41
CA GLU A 87 -3.45 11.26 -9.73
C GLU A 87 -2.15 11.74 -10.39
N LEU A 88 -1.00 11.24 -9.94
CA LEU A 88 0.31 11.62 -10.46
C LEU A 88 0.74 10.86 -11.73
N ILE A 89 0.15 9.69 -11.99
CA ILE A 89 0.61 8.78 -13.04
C ILE A 89 -0.50 8.43 -14.01
N VAL A 90 -1.61 7.90 -13.54
CA VAL A 90 -2.71 7.36 -14.36
C VAL A 90 -3.45 8.49 -15.06
N TYR A 91 -3.88 9.52 -14.34
CA TYR A 91 -4.66 10.62 -14.94
C TYR A 91 -3.91 11.38 -16.03
N PRO A 92 -2.63 11.75 -15.85
CA PRO A 92 -1.84 12.35 -16.94
C PRO A 92 -1.69 11.44 -18.17
N LEU A 93 -1.67 10.11 -17.97
CA LEU A 93 -1.61 9.16 -19.08
C LEU A 93 -2.96 9.04 -19.80
N MET A 94 -4.07 9.04 -19.07
CA MET A 94 -5.41 9.10 -19.65
C MET A 94 -5.56 10.37 -20.49
N GLU A 95 -5.30 11.55 -19.92
CA GLU A 95 -5.35 12.85 -20.61
C GLU A 95 -4.54 12.89 -21.91
N LYS A 96 -3.36 12.26 -21.89
CA LYS A 96 -2.44 12.27 -23.02
C LYS A 96 -2.85 11.28 -24.12
N ASN A 97 -3.32 10.10 -23.75
CA ASN A 97 -3.42 8.97 -24.69
C ASN A 97 -4.85 8.64 -25.12
N LEU A 98 -5.87 9.03 -24.36
CA LEU A 98 -7.27 8.74 -24.66
C LEU A 98 -7.97 9.96 -25.30
N PRO A 99 -8.81 9.77 -26.34
CA PRO A 99 -9.53 10.87 -26.99
C PRO A 99 -10.41 11.70 -26.04
N ASN A 100 -11.08 11.04 -25.10
CA ASN A 100 -11.87 11.63 -24.01
C ASN A 100 -11.13 11.60 -22.67
N GLY A 101 -9.81 11.39 -22.69
CA GLY A 101 -9.01 11.16 -21.49
C GLY A 101 -9.01 12.32 -20.50
N LYS A 102 -9.15 13.55 -21.00
CA LYS A 102 -9.35 14.72 -20.14
C LYS A 102 -10.66 14.69 -19.38
N GLU A 103 -11.75 14.31 -20.04
CA GLU A 103 -13.06 14.23 -19.39
C GLU A 103 -13.09 13.08 -18.38
N MET A 104 -12.43 11.95 -18.69
CA MET A 104 -12.26 10.83 -17.76
C MET A 104 -11.43 11.24 -16.54
N ALA A 105 -10.23 11.81 -16.77
CA ALA A 105 -9.38 12.28 -15.68
C ALA A 105 -10.02 13.41 -14.87
N ASP A 106 -10.78 14.32 -15.49
CA ASP A 106 -11.50 15.38 -14.78
C ASP A 106 -12.72 14.84 -14.03
N LYS A 107 -13.40 13.80 -14.53
CA LYS A 107 -14.44 13.07 -13.79
C LYS A 107 -13.80 12.50 -12.52
N ASP A 108 -12.74 11.71 -12.65
CA ASP A 108 -12.05 11.08 -11.51
C ASP A 108 -11.43 12.13 -10.58
N ARG A 109 -10.89 13.24 -11.11
CA ARG A 109 -10.39 14.35 -10.28
C ARG A 109 -11.48 15.18 -9.61
N SER A 110 -12.62 15.36 -10.25
CA SER A 110 -13.79 15.96 -9.60
C SER A 110 -14.35 15.02 -8.54
N GLU A 111 -14.10 13.72 -8.70
CA GLU A 111 -14.15 12.72 -7.66
C GLU A 111 -12.96 12.80 -6.68
N HIS A 112 -11.94 13.63 -6.84
CA HIS A 112 -10.80 13.75 -5.90
C HIS A 112 -10.76 15.03 -5.06
N GLN A 113 -11.55 16.05 -5.39
CA GLN A 113 -11.45 17.35 -4.74
C GLN A 113 -12.31 17.44 -3.49
N THR A 114 -11.72 17.85 -2.37
CA THR A 114 -12.48 18.28 -1.19
C THR A 114 -13.06 19.67 -1.46
N VAL A 115 -14.38 19.83 -1.61
CA VAL A 115 -14.98 21.17 -1.43
C VAL A 115 -15.04 21.47 0.07
N GLY A 116 -14.00 22.11 0.61
CA GLY A 116 -14.10 22.78 1.90
C GLY A 116 -15.32 23.71 1.92
N PRO A 117 -16.01 23.91 3.06
CA PRO A 117 -17.26 24.66 3.10
C PRO A 117 -17.05 26.08 2.60
N LEU A 118 -17.48 26.37 1.37
CA LEU A 118 -17.49 27.73 0.84
C LEU A 118 -18.66 28.51 1.48
N PRO A 119 -18.45 29.79 1.84
CA PRO A 119 -19.50 30.62 2.39
C PRO A 119 -20.60 30.85 1.33
N HIS A 120 -21.78 30.34 1.67
CA HIS A 120 -23.12 30.62 1.16
C HIS A 120 -23.24 31.58 -0.04
N PHE A 121 -23.43 31.03 -1.24
CA PHE A 121 -24.03 31.74 -2.39
C PHE A 121 -25.30 30.99 -2.83
N PRO A 122 -26.46 31.67 -3.00
CA PRO A 122 -27.65 31.02 -3.50
C PRO A 122 -27.59 30.94 -5.04
N SER A 123 -27.19 29.77 -5.56
CA SER A 123 -27.29 29.44 -6.98
C SER A 123 -28.33 28.34 -7.17
N LEU A 124 -29.42 28.68 -7.85
CA LEU A 124 -30.55 27.79 -8.18
C LEU A 124 -30.24 26.79 -9.31
N PHE A 125 -29.00 26.30 -9.42
CA PHE A 125 -28.61 25.30 -10.40
C PHE A 125 -27.33 24.54 -10.00
N GLN A 126 -27.31 23.90 -8.83
CA GLN A 126 -26.27 22.93 -8.48
C GLN A 126 -26.94 21.56 -8.40
N ARG A 127 -26.93 20.82 -9.52
CA ARG A 127 -27.40 19.42 -9.50
C ARG A 127 -26.47 18.62 -8.58
N ASN A 128 -27.09 17.98 -7.61
CA ASN A 128 -26.57 16.91 -6.78
C ASN A 128 -25.85 15.84 -7.64
N VAL A 129 -24.53 15.86 -7.66
CA VAL A 129 -23.67 14.67 -7.78
C VAL A 129 -22.37 15.06 -7.07
N LEU A 130 -22.35 14.92 -5.75
CA LEU A 130 -21.07 14.86 -5.03
C LEU A 130 -20.53 13.45 -5.21
N THR A 131 -19.23 13.40 -5.39
CA THR A 131 -18.52 12.51 -6.29
C THR A 131 -17.93 11.34 -5.48
N ASP A 132 -17.86 10.14 -6.06
CA ASP A 132 -17.69 8.91 -5.26
C ASP A 132 -16.33 8.81 -4.55
N MET A 133 -15.25 9.27 -5.18
CA MET A 133 -13.90 9.26 -4.57
C MET A 133 -13.65 10.44 -3.59
N GLU A 134 -14.46 11.52 -3.62
CA GLU A 134 -14.34 12.67 -2.70
C GLU A 134 -14.81 12.19 -1.33
N GLN A 135 -15.93 11.48 -1.36
CA GLN A 135 -16.44 10.72 -0.24
C GLN A 135 -15.43 9.66 0.23
N VAL A 136 -14.64 9.04 -0.65
CA VAL A 136 -13.58 8.10 -0.23
C VAL A 136 -12.49 8.83 0.57
N LYS A 137 -11.98 9.98 0.11
CA LYS A 137 -10.95 10.75 0.85
C LYS A 137 -11.47 11.27 2.20
N GLU A 138 -12.69 11.80 2.24
CA GLU A 138 -13.32 12.29 3.47
C GLU A 138 -13.59 11.14 4.45
N HIS A 139 -14.20 10.05 3.98
CA HIS A 139 -14.44 8.88 4.82
C HIS A 139 -13.12 8.22 5.26
N LEU A 140 -12.07 8.24 4.45
CA LEU A 140 -10.74 7.78 4.83
C LEU A 140 -10.14 8.66 5.93
N TYR A 141 -10.25 9.98 5.80
CA TYR A 141 -9.80 10.92 6.83
C TYR A 141 -10.55 10.73 8.16
N LYS A 142 -11.87 10.53 8.11
CA LYS A 142 -12.65 10.16 9.31
C LYS A 142 -12.17 8.81 9.84
N PHE A 143 -12.11 7.78 9.00
CA PHE A 143 -11.80 6.41 9.37
C PHE A 143 -10.41 6.26 10.00
N GLN A 144 -9.39 6.92 9.46
CA GLN A 144 -8.02 6.84 9.99
C GLN A 144 -7.86 7.41 11.41
N GLY A 145 -8.84 8.23 11.86
CA GLY A 145 -8.87 8.81 13.20
C GLY A 145 -9.69 8.01 14.22
N LEU A 146 -10.44 6.99 13.78
CA LEU A 146 -11.29 6.18 14.66
C LEU A 146 -10.47 5.09 15.37
N SER A 147 -10.82 4.79 16.61
CA SER A 147 -10.37 3.60 17.32
C SER A 147 -11.26 2.41 16.95
N PRO A 148 -10.73 1.17 16.93
CA PRO A 148 -11.52 -0.04 16.70
C PRO A 148 -12.69 -0.28 17.66
N GLU A 149 -12.67 0.38 18.82
CA GLU A 149 -13.72 0.34 19.84
C GLU A 149 -14.84 1.35 19.57
N ASP A 150 -14.63 2.33 18.70
CA ASP A 150 -15.63 3.34 18.39
C ASP A 150 -16.83 2.72 17.67
N THR A 151 -18.04 3.10 18.08
CA THR A 151 -19.29 2.62 17.45
C THR A 151 -19.37 3.00 15.96
N GLU A 152 -18.68 4.07 15.57
CA GLU A 152 -18.62 4.59 14.21
C GLU A 152 -17.58 3.89 13.33
N PHE A 153 -16.71 3.04 13.89
CA PHE A 153 -15.59 2.42 13.18
C PHE A 153 -16.05 1.58 12.00
N GLU A 154 -16.88 0.55 12.25
CA GLU A 154 -17.39 -0.33 11.18
C GLU A 154 -18.37 0.37 10.22
N PRO A 155 -19.32 1.21 10.68
CA PRO A 155 -20.16 1.99 9.78
C PRO A 155 -19.36 2.87 8.81
N THR A 156 -18.33 3.57 9.31
CA THR A 156 -17.49 4.42 8.47
C THR A 156 -16.70 3.60 7.46
N LEU A 157 -16.12 2.46 7.88
CA LEU A 157 -15.41 1.54 6.97
C LEU A 157 -16.33 1.00 5.87
N LYS A 158 -17.56 0.61 6.19
CA LYS A 158 -18.52 0.08 5.21
C LYS A 158 -18.97 1.15 4.22
N SER A 159 -19.20 2.38 4.70
CA SER A 159 -19.52 3.52 3.84
C SER A 159 -18.37 3.81 2.87
N LEU A 160 -17.14 3.88 3.40
CA LEU A 160 -15.91 4.05 2.61
C LEU A 160 -15.76 2.96 1.53
N TRP A 161 -15.92 1.69 1.92
CA TRP A 161 -15.80 0.56 1.01
C TRP A 161 -16.88 0.53 -0.08
N THR A 162 -18.11 0.97 0.24
CA THR A 162 -19.21 1.01 -0.74
C THR A 162 -18.84 1.88 -1.93
N ASN A 163 -18.33 3.09 -1.69
CA ASN A 163 -17.92 4.00 -2.76
C ASN A 163 -16.65 3.52 -3.45
N LEU A 164 -15.64 3.10 -2.66
CA LEU A 164 -14.36 2.62 -3.20
C LEU A 164 -14.53 1.39 -4.11
N SER A 165 -15.34 0.41 -3.70
CA SER A 165 -15.55 -0.82 -4.49
C SER A 165 -16.31 -0.56 -5.79
N GLN A 166 -17.18 0.46 -5.83
CA GLN A 166 -17.83 0.88 -7.07
C GLN A 166 -16.82 1.54 -8.01
N HIS A 167 -15.97 2.45 -7.50
CA HIS A 167 -14.90 3.06 -8.29
C HIS A 167 -13.94 2.01 -8.86
N ILE A 168 -13.43 1.10 -8.03
CA ILE A 168 -12.58 -0.02 -8.44
C ILE A 168 -13.22 -0.81 -9.58
N LYS A 169 -14.52 -1.10 -9.49
CA LYS A 169 -15.23 -1.86 -10.52
C LYS A 169 -15.31 -1.12 -11.85
N GLU A 170 -15.62 0.17 -11.83
CA GLU A 170 -15.65 1.01 -13.04
C GLU A 170 -14.26 1.07 -13.66
N GLU A 171 -13.26 1.41 -12.87
CA GLU A 171 -11.88 1.53 -13.32
C GLU A 171 -11.34 0.21 -13.91
N GLU A 172 -11.57 -0.93 -13.25
CA GLU A 172 -11.07 -2.22 -13.71
C GLU A 172 -11.74 -2.74 -14.99
N SER A 173 -12.97 -2.30 -15.25
CA SER A 173 -13.80 -2.77 -16.36
C SER A 173 -13.79 -1.83 -17.56
N GLU A 174 -13.57 -0.53 -17.35
CA GLU A 174 -13.65 0.50 -18.39
C GLU A 174 -12.32 1.25 -18.58
N ASP A 175 -11.81 1.89 -17.52
CA ASP A 175 -10.70 2.85 -17.63
C ASP A 175 -9.36 2.18 -17.85
N LEU A 176 -8.98 1.23 -17.00
CA LEU A 176 -7.70 0.51 -17.12
C LEU A 176 -7.61 -0.24 -18.45
N PRO A 177 -8.61 -1.01 -18.90
CA PRO A 177 -8.53 -1.66 -20.21
C PRO A 177 -8.41 -0.67 -21.38
N SER A 178 -9.02 0.52 -21.26
CA SER A 178 -8.95 1.55 -22.29
C SER A 178 -7.57 2.20 -22.35
N LEU A 179 -7.03 2.60 -21.19
CA LEU A 179 -5.69 3.15 -21.08
C LEU A 179 -4.63 2.15 -21.54
N GLU A 180 -4.73 0.91 -21.09
CA GLU A 180 -3.75 -0.14 -21.32
C GLU A 180 -3.65 -0.55 -22.80
N LYS A 181 -4.70 -0.36 -23.60
CA LYS A 181 -4.67 -0.52 -25.07
C LYS A 181 -3.85 0.56 -25.79
N THR A 182 -3.63 1.71 -25.15
CA THR A 182 -2.85 2.82 -25.74
C THR A 182 -1.36 2.71 -25.45
N LEU A 183 -0.97 1.87 -24.50
CA LEU A 183 0.40 1.65 -24.10
C LEU A 183 0.94 0.38 -24.73
N ASP A 184 2.11 0.46 -25.36
CA ASP A 184 2.86 -0.76 -25.70
C ASP A 184 3.46 -1.40 -24.43
N GLN A 185 4.03 -2.59 -24.58
CA GLN A 185 4.57 -3.35 -23.46
C GLN A 185 5.68 -2.60 -22.71
N ASP A 186 6.58 -1.93 -23.43
CA ASP A 186 7.74 -1.24 -22.85
C ASP A 186 7.31 0.02 -22.09
N ASP A 187 6.36 0.77 -22.67
CA ASP A 187 5.77 1.95 -22.03
C ASP A 187 4.96 1.54 -20.79
N SER A 188 4.15 0.49 -20.86
CA SER A 188 3.38 0.00 -19.71
C SER A 188 4.30 -0.41 -18.55
N GLU A 189 5.34 -1.20 -18.82
CA GLU A 189 6.34 -1.58 -17.81
C GLU A 189 7.06 -0.38 -17.19
N LYS A 190 7.34 0.63 -18.00
CA LYS A 190 7.96 1.87 -17.52
C LYS A 190 7.01 2.65 -16.62
N GLN A 191 5.72 2.74 -16.97
CA GLN A 191 4.74 3.39 -16.10
C GLN A 191 4.52 2.61 -14.81
N THR A 192 4.48 1.28 -14.84
CA THR A 192 4.43 0.45 -13.63
C THR A 192 5.59 0.75 -12.69
N LYS A 193 6.83 0.76 -13.22
CA LYS A 193 8.02 1.11 -12.41
C LYS A 193 7.92 2.52 -11.83
N LYS A 194 7.38 3.48 -12.58
CA LYS A 194 7.17 4.87 -12.14
C LYS A 194 6.11 4.95 -11.04
N PHE A 195 4.97 4.26 -11.21
CA PHE A 195 3.89 4.15 -10.23
C PHE A 195 4.41 3.57 -8.91
N MET A 196 5.05 2.39 -8.96
CA MET A 196 5.63 1.73 -7.79
C MET A 196 6.71 2.56 -7.09
N ARG A 197 7.53 3.29 -7.85
CA ARG A 197 8.52 4.21 -7.27
C ARG A 197 7.85 5.41 -6.61
N THR A 198 6.80 5.96 -7.20
CA THR A 198 6.08 7.12 -6.67
C THR A 198 5.41 6.79 -5.33
N LYS A 199 4.82 5.59 -5.20
CA LYS A 199 4.25 5.08 -3.93
C LYS A 199 5.23 5.09 -2.73
N LYS A 200 6.55 5.18 -2.96
CA LYS A 200 7.56 5.24 -1.88
C LYS A 200 7.75 6.64 -1.29
N PHE A 201 7.30 7.69 -1.97
CA PHE A 201 7.61 9.08 -1.61
C PHE A 201 6.37 9.94 -1.35
N ILE A 202 5.19 9.38 -1.60
CA ILE A 202 3.92 10.06 -1.35
C ILE A 202 3.45 9.82 0.10
N PRO A 203 2.58 10.70 0.64
CA PRO A 203 1.98 10.54 1.96
C PRO A 203 1.29 9.18 2.12
N THR A 204 1.28 8.68 3.35
CA THR A 204 0.70 7.38 3.67
C THR A 204 -0.63 7.48 4.42
N ARG A 205 -1.12 8.71 4.60
CA ARG A 205 -2.37 9.05 5.27
C ARG A 205 -3.11 10.11 4.47
N SER A 206 -4.42 10.18 4.68
CA SER A 206 -5.25 11.25 4.13
C SER A 206 -4.99 12.54 4.90
N HIS A 207 -4.75 13.62 4.16
CA HIS A 207 -4.55 14.97 4.69
C HIS A 207 -5.43 15.95 3.91
N PRO A 208 -6.69 16.18 4.32
CA PRO A 208 -7.64 17.05 3.61
C PRO A 208 -7.27 18.55 3.64
N SER A 209 -6.18 18.91 4.32
CA SER A 209 -5.65 20.28 4.38
C SER A 209 -4.45 20.50 3.45
N ALA A 210 -4.01 19.47 2.72
CA ALA A 210 -3.06 19.65 1.65
C ALA A 210 -3.71 20.49 0.52
N PRO A 211 -2.99 21.44 -0.11
CA PRO A 211 -3.54 22.21 -1.22
C PRO A 211 -3.87 21.28 -2.39
N ASP A 212 -5.15 21.27 -2.82
CA ASP A 212 -5.71 20.41 -3.89
C ASP A 212 -5.93 21.17 -5.24
N LYS A 213 -5.05 22.14 -5.61
CA LYS A 213 -5.10 22.83 -6.92
C LYS A 213 -3.73 22.99 -7.62
N PRO A 214 -3.60 22.58 -8.90
CA PRO A 214 -2.47 22.99 -9.76
C PRO A 214 -2.38 24.53 -9.87
N PRO A 215 -1.19 25.17 -10.00
CA PRO A 215 0.15 24.62 -10.30
C PRO A 215 1.13 24.54 -9.11
N PHE A 216 0.69 24.67 -7.85
CA PHE A 216 1.59 24.84 -6.69
C PHE A 216 1.77 23.58 -5.81
N GLU A 217 1.16 22.45 -6.15
CA GLU A 217 1.06 21.28 -5.25
C GLU A 217 2.33 20.45 -5.11
N THR A 218 3.21 20.45 -6.12
CA THR A 218 4.29 19.47 -6.18
C THR A 218 5.31 19.62 -5.04
N VAL A 219 5.39 20.79 -4.39
CA VAL A 219 6.37 21.03 -3.31
C VAL A 219 5.77 20.92 -1.91
N ALA A 220 4.52 21.33 -1.70
CA ALA A 220 3.91 21.33 -0.36
C ALA A 220 3.45 19.92 0.08
N GLY A 221 2.84 19.13 -0.81
CA GLY A 221 2.41 17.76 -0.50
C GLY A 221 3.57 16.78 -0.26
N LEU A 222 4.71 16.99 -0.94
CA LEU A 222 5.94 16.22 -0.71
C LEU A 222 6.63 16.55 0.63
N MET A 223 6.34 17.70 1.24
CA MET A 223 6.93 18.09 2.54
C MET A 223 6.27 17.40 3.74
N ALA A 224 5.04 16.86 3.59
CA ALA A 224 4.36 16.08 4.63
C ALA A 224 4.80 14.61 4.67
N ALA A 225 5.30 14.07 3.55
CA ALA A 225 5.72 12.68 3.42
C ALA A 225 6.75 12.21 4.47
N PRO A 226 7.78 12.98 4.88
CA PRO A 226 8.73 12.51 5.89
C PRO A 226 8.08 12.28 7.27
N ILE A 227 7.02 13.02 7.62
CA ILE A 227 6.40 12.93 8.95
C ILE A 227 5.53 11.68 9.06
N ASP A 228 4.73 11.39 8.03
CA ASP A 228 3.86 10.21 8.02
C ASP A 228 4.64 8.90 8.05
N HIS A 229 5.68 8.81 7.21
CA HIS A 229 6.55 7.62 7.14
C HIS A 229 7.28 7.41 8.48
N LEU A 230 7.73 8.48 9.15
CA LEU A 230 8.29 8.39 10.50
C LEU A 230 7.25 7.92 11.53
N ALA A 231 6.02 8.42 11.46
CA ALA A 231 4.95 7.98 12.34
C ALA A 231 4.58 6.51 12.10
N ASP A 232 4.64 6.04 10.85
CA ASP A 232 4.36 4.65 10.51
C ASP A 232 5.37 3.67 11.12
N LEU A 233 6.64 4.07 11.32
CA LEU A 233 7.62 3.26 12.07
C LEU A 233 7.19 2.92 13.49
N PHE A 234 6.33 3.75 14.09
CA PHE A 234 5.81 3.55 15.44
C PHE A 234 4.42 2.90 15.44
N ARG A 235 3.83 2.66 14.27
CA ARG A 235 2.55 1.97 14.14
C ARG A 235 2.75 0.47 14.01
N LYS A 236 1.68 -0.26 14.34
CA LYS A 236 1.61 -1.70 14.16
C LYS A 236 0.92 -2.00 12.84
N PHE A 237 1.55 -2.82 12.03
CA PHE A 237 1.00 -3.38 10.80
C PHE A 237 0.81 -4.91 10.94
N PRO A 238 -0.01 -5.54 10.08
CA PRO A 238 -0.14 -7.00 10.06
C PRO A 238 1.13 -7.64 9.49
N GLU A 239 1.51 -8.81 9.99
CA GLU A 239 2.67 -9.56 9.45
C GLU A 239 2.35 -10.25 8.11
N GLU A 240 1.06 -10.44 7.81
CA GLU A 240 0.55 -11.17 6.65
C GLU A 240 0.44 -10.32 5.38
N SER A 241 0.64 -8.99 5.44
CA SER A 241 0.47 -8.11 4.28
C SER A 241 1.52 -8.36 3.21
N LYS A 242 1.10 -8.42 1.94
CA LYS A 242 1.99 -8.56 0.78
C LYS A 242 2.85 -7.31 0.54
N SER A 243 2.31 -6.16 0.89
CA SER A 243 2.93 -4.87 0.70
C SER A 243 4.13 -4.72 1.63
N GLN A 244 5.28 -4.30 1.06
CA GLN A 244 6.48 -4.05 1.86
C GLN A 244 6.21 -2.91 2.84
N LEU A 245 6.26 -3.23 4.13
CA LEU A 245 6.17 -2.26 5.22
C LEU A 245 7.13 -1.09 4.99
N PRO A 246 6.85 0.10 5.54
CA PRO A 246 7.84 1.18 5.54
C PRO A 246 9.22 0.66 6.03
N PRO A 247 10.33 1.10 5.41
CA PRO A 247 11.68 0.62 5.72
C PRO A 247 12.09 0.92 7.15
#